data_AF-A0A7C5BDU8-F1
#
_entry.id   AF-A0A7C5BDU8-F1
#
_cell.length_a   1.000
_cell.length_b   1.000
_cell.length_c   1.000
_cell.angle_alpha   90.00
_cell.angle_beta   90.00
_cell.angle_gamma   90.00
#
_symmetry.space_group_name_H-M   'P 1'
#
loop_
_entity.id
_entity.type
_entity.pdbx_description
1 polymer ?
#
loop_
_entity_poly.entity_id
_entity_poly.type
_entity_poly.pdbx_seq_one_letter_code
_entity_poly.pdbx_strand_id
1 'polypeptide(L)' 'HCNKVLVKVGQKVKAHEVIGRTGKSGLALGDHLHFGILVQGVEVYPLEWMNKKWIKDYIMAVFQKADKKIGYN' A
#
# COMPACT_ATOMS: atom_id res chain seq x y z
N HIS A 1 -8.76 -11.87 1.04
CA HIS A 1 -9.48 -13.14 1.22
C HIS A 1 -8.92 -14.00 2.36
N CYS A 2 -8.51 -13.43 3.50
CA CYS A 2 -7.84 -14.18 4.56
C CYS A 2 -8.78 -15.14 5.30
N ASN A 3 -8.31 -16.33 5.68
CA ASN A 3 -9.06 -17.23 6.58
C ASN A 3 -8.79 -16.97 8.06
N LYS A 4 -7.67 -16.29 8.37
CA LYS A 4 -7.27 -15.93 9.72
C LYS A 4 -6.67 -14.53 9.73
N VAL A 5 -7.16 -13.69 10.63
CA VAL A 5 -6.59 -12.38 10.97
C VAL A 5 -5.86 -12.54 12.31
N LEU A 6 -4.61 -12.09 12.37
CA LEU A 6 -3.74 -12.25 13.55
C LEU A 6 -3.50 -10.94 14.31
N VAL A 7 -4.13 -9.85 13.85
CA VAL A 7 -4.01 -8.51 14.39
C VAL A 7 -5.36 -7.94 14.80
N LYS A 8 -5.36 -6.89 15.61
CA LYS A 8 -6.57 -6.17 16.05
C LYS A 8 -6.53 -4.71 15.62
N VAL A 9 -7.69 -4.08 15.51
CA VAL A 9 -7.79 -2.63 15.25
C VAL A 9 -6.99 -1.86 16.32
N GLY A 10 -6.18 -0.89 15.88
CA GLY A 10 -5.30 -0.10 16.74
C GLY A 10 -3.94 -0.75 17.06
N GLN A 11 -3.72 -2.01 16.71
CA GLN A 11 -2.41 -2.65 16.86
C GLN A 11 -1.40 -2.04 15.89
N LYS A 12 -0.25 -1.58 16.42
CA LYS A 12 0.91 -1.22 15.59
C LYS A 12 1.60 -2.50 15.12
N VAL A 13 1.93 -2.57 13.83
CA VAL A 13 2.63 -3.70 13.21
C VAL A 13 3.98 -3.25 12.66
N LYS A 14 4.93 -4.19 12.55
CA LYS A 14 6.25 -3.94 11.94
C LYS A 14 6.35 -4.55 10.55
N ALA A 15 7.30 -4.07 9.74
CA ALA A 15 7.64 -4.74 8.49
C ALA A 15 8.00 -6.21 8.75
N HIS A 16 7.57 -7.10 7.85
CA HIS A 16 7.71 -8.56 7.95
C HIS A 16 6.90 -9.27 9.05
N GLU A 17 6.09 -8.55 9.83
CA GLU A 17 5.18 -9.17 10.79
C GLU A 17 4.04 -9.92 10.08
N VAL A 18 3.76 -11.16 10.50
CA VAL A 18 2.67 -11.95 9.93
C VAL A 18 1.33 -11.48 10.51
N ILE A 19 0.54 -10.80 9.68
CA ILE A 19 -0.74 -10.19 10.11
C ILE A 19 -1.98 -11.06 9.81
N GLY A 20 -1.82 -12.14 9.05
CA GLY A 20 -2.91 -13.03 8.66
C GLY A 20 -2.43 -14.21 7.83
N ARG A 21 -3.38 -15.07 7.45
CA ARG A 21 -3.15 -16.21 6.55
C ARG A 21 -4.12 -16.12 5.38
N THR A 22 -3.64 -16.46 4.18
CA THR A 22 -4.47 -16.48 2.97
C THR A 22 -5.60 -17.48 3.09
N GLY A 23 -6.55 -17.38 2.18
CA GLY A 23 -7.70 -18.25 2.14
C GLY A 23 -8.64 -17.83 1.03
N LYS A 24 -9.93 -18.11 1.24
CA LYS A 24 -11.00 -17.89 0.26
C LYS A 24 -12.24 -17.21 0.86
N SER A 25 -12.07 -16.38 1.88
CA SER A 25 -13.20 -15.62 2.45
C SER A 25 -13.69 -14.52 1.48
N GLY A 26 -15.00 -14.27 1.47
CA GLY A 26 -15.66 -13.35 0.55
C GLY A 26 -15.76 -13.90 -0.88
N LEU A 27 -15.78 -13.02 -1.88
CA LEU A 27 -15.76 -13.40 -3.29
C LEU A 27 -14.34 -13.81 -3.71
N ALA A 28 -14.07 -15.11 -3.72
CA ALA A 28 -12.78 -15.66 -4.12
C ALA A 28 -12.98 -16.98 -4.88
N LEU A 29 -12.28 -17.15 -6.01
CA LEU A 29 -12.34 -18.37 -6.83
C LEU A 29 -11.40 -19.49 -6.32
N GLY A 30 -10.59 -19.20 -5.31
CA GLY A 30 -9.60 -20.12 -4.74
C GLY A 30 -8.79 -19.47 -3.62
N ASP A 31 -7.87 -20.22 -3.02
CA ASP A 31 -6.94 -19.68 -2.02
C ASP A 31 -5.94 -18.74 -2.69
N HIS A 32 -6.03 -17.46 -2.34
CA HIS A 32 -5.11 -16.44 -2.81
C HIS A 32 -5.11 -15.22 -1.89
N LEU A 33 -4.15 -14.32 -2.11
CA LEU A 33 -4.10 -13.02 -1.48
C LEU A 33 -4.56 -11.95 -2.48
N HIS A 34 -5.64 -11.27 -2.16
CA HIS A 34 -5.91 -9.95 -2.73
C HIS A 34 -5.13 -8.92 -1.91
N PHE A 35 -4.23 -8.20 -2.56
CA PHE A 35 -3.40 -7.17 -1.96
C PHE A 35 -3.64 -5.84 -2.67
N GLY A 36 -4.09 -4.84 -1.90
CA GLY A 36 -4.35 -3.49 -2.39
C GLY A 36 -3.55 -2.46 -1.59
N ILE A 37 -3.27 -1.33 -2.23
CA ILE A 37 -2.68 -0.15 -1.58
C ILE A 37 -3.69 0.99 -1.75
N LEU A 38 -3.91 1.74 -0.66
CA LEU A 38 -4.72 2.93 -0.66
C LEU A 38 -3.86 4.13 -0.29
N VAL A 39 -3.98 5.21 -1.06
CA VAL A 39 -3.33 6.50 -0.78
C VAL A 39 -4.44 7.52 -0.56
N GLN A 40 -4.50 8.06 0.65
CA GLN A 40 -5.60 8.95 1.08
C GLN A 40 -7.00 8.35 0.85
N GLY A 41 -7.12 7.02 1.00
CA GLY A 41 -8.38 6.31 0.83
C GLY A 41 -8.73 5.95 -0.62
N VAL A 42 -7.90 6.31 -1.61
CA VAL A 42 -8.10 5.95 -3.02
C VAL A 42 -7.24 4.74 -3.37
N GLU A 43 -7.83 3.74 -4.04
CA GLU A 43 -7.08 2.59 -4.56
C GLU A 43 -6.08 3.03 -5.62
N VAL A 44 -4.85 2.51 -5.53
CA VAL A 44 -3.77 2.80 -6.47
C VAL A 44 -3.15 1.51 -6.98
N TYR A 45 -2.41 1.58 -8.09
CA TYR A 45 -1.77 0.40 -8.66
C TYR A 45 -0.60 -0.06 -7.77
N PRO A 46 -0.63 -1.26 -7.16
CA PRO A 46 0.37 -1.62 -6.16
C PRO A 46 1.81 -1.67 -6.70
N LEU A 47 1.99 -2.08 -7.97
CA LEU A 47 3.33 -2.17 -8.58
C LEU A 47 4.06 -0.83 -8.63
N GLU A 48 3.32 0.27 -8.77
CA GLU A 48 3.86 1.63 -8.75
C GLU A 48 4.36 2.00 -7.35
N TRP A 49 3.52 1.77 -6.34
CA TRP A 49 3.78 2.13 -4.94
C TRP A 49 4.72 1.17 -4.22
N MET A 50 5.07 0.04 -4.83
CA MET A 50 6.13 -0.85 -4.38
C MET A 50 7.46 -0.57 -5.09
N ASN A 51 7.48 0.27 -6.12
CA ASN A 51 8.67 0.58 -6.90
C ASN A 51 9.29 1.93 -6.48
N LYS A 52 10.48 1.86 -5.87
CA LYS A 52 11.22 3.05 -5.41
C LYS A 52 11.50 4.07 -6.54
N LYS A 53 11.78 3.60 -7.76
CA LYS A 53 12.04 4.48 -8.91
C LYS A 53 10.76 5.19 -9.33
N TRP A 54 9.64 4.48 -9.39
CA TRP A 54 8.35 5.10 -9.72
C TRP A 54 7.98 6.19 -8.71
N ILE A 55 8.13 5.90 -7.41
CA ILE A 55 7.88 6.91 -6.35
C ILE A 55 8.77 8.13 -6.55
N LYS A 56 10.07 7.92 -6.83
CA LYS A 56 11.01 9.02 -7.07
C LYS A 56 10.56 9.90 -8.25
N ASP A 57 10.24 9.27 -9.37
CA ASP A 57 10.03 9.97 -10.64
C ASP A 57 8.65 10.64 -10.73
N TYR A 58 7.62 10.02 -10.14
CA TYR A 58 6.23 10.47 -10.30
C TYR A 58 5.61 11.11 -9.05
N ILE A 59 6.16 10.86 -7.86
CA ILE A 59 5.68 11.49 -6.63
C ILE A 59 6.67 12.54 -6.15
N MET A 60 7.90 12.14 -5.83
CA MET A 60 8.89 13.04 -5.21
C MET A 60 9.32 14.16 -6.16
N ALA A 61 9.56 13.85 -7.44
CA ALA A 61 9.94 14.87 -8.42
C ALA A 61 8.80 15.88 -8.69
N VAL A 62 7.53 15.48 -8.55
CA VAL A 62 6.39 16.39 -8.68
C VAL A 62 6.34 17.37 -7.51
N PHE A 63 6.49 16.88 -6.28
CA PHE A 63 6.57 17.75 -5.09
C PHE A 63 7.76 18.71 -5.17
N GLN A 64 8.96 18.21 -5.51
CA GLN A 64 10.14 19.06 -5.67
C GLN A 64 9.95 20.16 -6.72
N LYS A 65 9.26 19.87 -7.83
CA LYS A 65 8.93 20.89 -8.84
C LYS A 65 7.93 21.92 -8.31
N ALA A 66 6.94 21.48 -7.52
CA ALA A 66 5.97 22.36 -6.90
C ALA A 66 6.63 23.29 -5.86
N ASP A 67 7.45 22.74 -4.97
CA ASP A 67 8.19 23.48 -3.92
C ASP A 67 9.04 24.59 -4.53
N LYS A 68 9.82 24.26 -5.57
CA LYS A 68 10.61 25.26 -6.33
C LYS A 68 9.76 26.37 -6.93
N LYS A 69 8.54 26.07 -7.39
CA LYS A 69 7.66 27.05 -8.02
C LYS A 69 7.05 28.01 -7.00
N ILE A 70 6.82 27.55 -5.78
CA ILE A 70 6.25 28.37 -4.69
C ILE A 70 7.31 29.04 -3.80
N GLY A 71 8.59 28.88 -4.13
CA GLY A 71 9.70 29.52 -3.40
C GLY A 71 10.06 28.82 -2.08
N TYR A 72 9.64 27.56 -1.90
CA TYR A 72 10.06 26.73 -0.77
C TYR A 72 11.36 26.02 -1.17
N ASN A 73 12.44 26.23 -0.42
CA ASN A 73 13.74 25.57 -0.60
C ASN A 73 14.03 24.65 0.59
#